data_AF-A0A5M3N6C4-F1
#
_entry.id   AF-A0A5M3N6C4-F1
#
_cell.length_a   1.000
_cell.length_b   1.000
_cell.length_c   1.000
_cell.angle_alpha   90.00
_cell.angle_beta   90.00
_cell.angle_gamma   90.00
#
_symmetry.space_group_name_H-M   'P 1'
#
loop_
_entity.id
_entity.type
_entity.pdbx_description
1 polymer ?
#
loop_
_entity_poly.entity_id
_entity_poly.type
_entity_poly.pdbx_seq_one_letter_code
_entity_poly.pdbx_strand_id
1 'polypeptide(L)'
;MAIPKVNPPSIKPKLAGLSFSKSKDIPPPSPADNAMDVESPNSARNVPSASIAASTVPRKSNEAESFLNSLGLGTDKVTSTAAPAARIDPLKRIPKKWKWTGDLFVDQPDGTATKLCQVSLSEVVDAGTGNHFSVLLSGVDSLRIRNLLGTKDMIPMIRGCKECQQVVKLENVEASEGRNVTNLSKSMAKDSKVALIPMDLNDAQVGIAVIFSSLSLDICNKFKVPSSHRTTPIILIGYLPYLMTSSKLSNNDASMSFDSLLEAAATSVVPNVGMKGFIHQPMTVLGFPAMLRKHLTAQRGKPFTIWTRGPGQGSSQIDVEVRQLQRALRKCQWTYVAPEAEARLVFVHLPALSAIGKFPQLADRKGKHPEIHFYTFGSDPAITMDRWGVKPIYTIGGIMTFTPRALAENPFDCLNLMMQCKEHPFWDSYILSWVLGAAARKAPTLSLAFIKPFLELALEGDITLLHTDRESPGVDFADLLPSMKDENQVMEDCLRSASELFTDPSKLQASDAENELSRSLTWLHVQPALLEYRRFVVIRAEAESHISAGKDGFEWCSPSQFEFGDCYFDKMKLS
;
A
#
# COMPACT_ATOMS: atom_id res chain seq x y z
N MET A 1 54.23 -49.00 -8.95
CA MET A 1 53.40 -49.34 -7.77
C MET A 1 52.00 -48.83 -8.02
N ALA A 2 51.06 -49.73 -8.28
CA ALA A 2 49.67 -49.39 -8.63
C ALA A 2 48.78 -49.52 -7.39
N ILE A 3 47.99 -48.49 -7.11
CA ILE A 3 47.01 -48.45 -6.03
C ILE A 3 45.71 -49.11 -6.52
N PRO A 4 45.11 -50.05 -5.76
CA PRO A 4 43.93 -50.77 -6.22
C PRO A 4 42.66 -49.92 -6.08
N LYS A 5 41.81 -49.95 -7.11
CA LYS A 5 40.46 -49.37 -7.11
C LYS A 5 39.53 -50.23 -6.24
N VAL A 6 38.97 -49.63 -5.20
CA VAL A 6 37.88 -50.20 -4.39
C VAL A 6 36.55 -49.78 -5.02
N ASN A 7 35.74 -50.76 -5.43
CA ASN A 7 34.36 -50.53 -5.89
C ASN A 7 33.42 -50.38 -4.70
N PRO A 8 32.47 -49.42 -4.72
CA PRO A 8 31.47 -49.27 -3.67
C PRO A 8 30.38 -50.36 -3.74
N PRO A 9 29.74 -50.71 -2.61
CA PRO A 9 28.75 -51.78 -2.55
C PRO A 9 27.41 -51.40 -3.19
N SER A 10 26.90 -52.31 -4.02
CA SER A 10 25.57 -52.27 -4.63
C SER A 10 24.48 -52.56 -3.59
N ILE A 11 23.76 -51.52 -3.16
CA ILE A 11 22.54 -51.68 -2.34
C ILE A 11 21.33 -51.77 -3.29
N LYS A 12 20.72 -52.95 -3.37
CA LYS A 12 19.42 -53.17 -4.01
C LYS A 12 18.30 -52.94 -2.99
N PRO A 13 17.28 -52.11 -3.25
CA PRO A 13 16.12 -52.01 -2.38
C PRO A 13 15.17 -53.19 -2.63
N LYS A 14 14.86 -53.93 -1.56
CA LYS A 14 13.74 -54.89 -1.49
C LYS A 14 12.44 -54.10 -1.40
N LEU A 15 11.63 -54.13 -2.46
CA LEU A 15 10.22 -53.73 -2.41
C LEU A 15 9.40 -54.86 -1.79
N ALA A 16 8.90 -54.64 -0.57
CA ALA A 16 7.88 -55.46 0.04
C ALA A 16 6.51 -55.03 -0.53
N GLY A 17 5.77 -56.00 -1.06
CA GLY A 17 4.44 -55.79 -1.63
C GLY A 17 3.39 -55.53 -0.56
N LEU A 18 2.57 -54.51 -0.78
CA LEU A 18 1.28 -54.32 -0.12
C LEU A 18 0.20 -54.39 -1.19
N SER A 19 -0.59 -55.46 -1.13
CA SER A 19 -1.77 -55.71 -1.95
C SER A 19 -2.92 -54.82 -1.49
N PHE A 20 -3.46 -54.00 -2.39
CA PHE A 20 -4.70 -53.27 -2.15
C PHE A 20 -5.91 -54.17 -2.42
N SER A 21 -6.63 -54.51 -1.35
CA SER A 21 -7.97 -55.10 -1.41
C SER A 21 -9.01 -54.04 -1.78
N LYS A 22 -9.81 -54.32 -2.81
CA LYS A 22 -10.98 -53.56 -3.23
C LYS A 22 -11.99 -53.46 -2.07
N SER A 23 -12.31 -52.24 -1.64
CA SER A 23 -13.44 -51.95 -0.75
C SER A 23 -14.63 -51.47 -1.58
N LYS A 24 -15.80 -52.06 -1.29
CA LYS A 24 -17.10 -51.85 -1.92
C LYS A 24 -17.80 -50.62 -1.35
N ASP A 25 -18.50 -49.92 -2.24
CA ASP A 25 -19.78 -49.22 -2.06
C ASP A 25 -20.16 -48.76 -0.64
N ILE A 26 -20.01 -47.46 -0.39
CA ILE A 26 -20.67 -46.75 0.72
C ILE A 26 -21.69 -45.78 0.09
N PRO A 27 -22.98 -45.87 0.41
CA PRO A 27 -24.01 -44.95 -0.07
C PRO A 27 -23.96 -43.59 0.67
N PRO A 28 -24.48 -42.51 0.05
CA PRO A 28 -24.42 -41.17 0.62
C PRO A 28 -25.38 -40.98 1.81
N PRO A 29 -25.04 -40.14 2.80
CA PRO A 29 -25.95 -39.83 3.90
C PRO A 29 -27.03 -38.82 3.49
N SER A 30 -28.26 -39.13 3.89
CA SER A 30 -29.45 -38.26 3.81
C SER A 30 -29.36 -37.11 4.83
N PRO A 31 -29.96 -35.93 4.59
CA PRO A 31 -29.83 -34.77 5.46
C PRO A 31 -30.73 -34.92 6.69
N ALA A 32 -30.14 -34.75 7.88
CA ALA A 32 -30.88 -34.64 9.13
C ALA A 32 -31.04 -33.16 9.49
N ASP A 33 -32.30 -32.77 9.64
CA ASP A 33 -32.76 -31.56 10.30
C ASP A 33 -32.19 -31.46 11.71
N ASN A 34 -31.58 -30.32 12.02
CA ASN A 34 -31.36 -29.87 13.40
C ASN A 34 -31.53 -28.36 13.43
N ALA A 35 -32.76 -27.94 13.74
CA ALA A 35 -33.03 -26.63 14.29
C ALA A 35 -32.52 -26.60 15.74
N MET A 36 -31.54 -25.76 16.03
CA MET A 36 -31.24 -25.34 17.40
C MET A 36 -31.38 -23.82 17.46
N ASP A 37 -32.33 -23.41 18.29
CA ASP A 37 -32.54 -22.05 18.77
C ASP A 37 -31.27 -21.51 19.42
N VAL A 38 -30.84 -20.32 18.98
CA VAL A 38 -29.82 -19.51 19.66
C VAL A 38 -30.51 -18.25 20.16
N GLU A 39 -30.88 -18.28 21.44
CA GLU A 39 -31.29 -17.10 22.20
C GLU A 39 -30.11 -16.11 22.30
N SER A 40 -30.36 -14.88 21.86
CA SER A 40 -29.45 -13.73 22.02
C SER A 40 -29.79 -12.97 23.31
N PRO A 41 -28.84 -12.70 24.22
CA PRO A 41 -29.07 -11.72 25.27
C PRO A 41 -28.69 -10.31 24.80
N ASN A 42 -29.73 -9.51 24.55
CA ASN A 42 -29.67 -8.05 24.52
C ASN A 42 -29.27 -7.52 25.91
N SER A 43 -28.18 -6.77 25.99
CA SER A 43 -27.94 -5.86 27.12
C SER A 43 -27.52 -4.50 26.60
N ALA A 44 -28.49 -3.59 26.60
CA ALA A 44 -28.30 -2.17 26.38
C ALA A 44 -27.55 -1.57 27.58
N ARG A 45 -26.33 -1.06 27.36
CA ARG A 45 -25.66 -0.17 28.30
C ARG A 45 -26.01 1.27 27.97
N ASN A 46 -26.77 1.87 28.88
CA ASN A 46 -26.94 3.30 29.03
C ASN A 46 -25.58 3.97 29.28
N VAL A 47 -25.24 4.99 28.48
CA VAL A 47 -24.16 5.94 28.77
C VAL A 47 -24.81 7.31 28.95
N PRO A 48 -24.63 7.99 30.10
CA PRO A 48 -25.14 9.34 30.29
C PRO A 48 -24.22 10.37 29.62
N SER A 49 -24.82 11.22 28.79
CA SER A 49 -24.20 12.39 28.17
C SER A 49 -23.89 13.45 29.22
N ALA A 50 -22.60 13.73 29.44
CA ALA A 50 -22.15 14.88 30.20
C ALA A 50 -21.95 16.08 29.26
N SER A 51 -22.70 17.14 29.50
CA SER A 51 -22.55 18.45 28.86
C SER A 51 -21.27 19.15 29.36
N ILE A 52 -20.46 19.69 28.44
CA ILE A 52 -19.36 20.60 28.79
C ILE A 52 -19.70 21.98 28.23
N ALA A 53 -19.66 22.94 29.15
CA ALA A 53 -19.97 24.34 28.97
C ALA A 53 -18.94 25.07 28.11
N ALA A 54 -19.45 26.13 27.46
CA ALA A 54 -18.71 27.09 26.67
C ALA A 54 -17.64 27.85 27.49
N SER A 55 -16.49 28.09 26.88
CA SER A 55 -15.54 29.12 27.31
C SER A 55 -15.14 29.97 26.09
N THR A 56 -15.55 31.22 26.13
CA THR A 56 -15.30 32.29 25.16
C THR A 56 -14.14 33.15 25.67
N VAL A 57 -13.07 33.31 24.88
CA VAL A 57 -12.09 34.40 25.03
C VAL A 57 -11.64 34.86 23.63
N PRO A 58 -11.53 36.19 23.38
CA PRO A 58 -11.40 36.75 22.03
C PRO A 58 -9.94 36.86 21.61
N ARG A 59 -9.66 36.68 20.32
CA ARG A 59 -8.37 37.03 19.73
C ARG A 59 -8.54 38.02 18.58
N LYS A 60 -7.99 39.20 18.81
CA LYS A 60 -7.96 40.37 17.92
C LYS A 60 -7.16 40.04 16.66
N SER A 61 -7.79 40.26 15.51
CA SER A 61 -7.14 40.56 14.24
C SER A 61 -6.62 41.99 14.26
N ASN A 62 -5.42 42.23 13.72
CA ASN A 62 -5.05 43.40 12.91
C ASN A 62 -3.52 43.55 12.92
N GLU A 63 -2.82 42.91 11.98
CA GLU A 63 -1.44 43.30 11.67
C GLU A 63 -0.99 42.94 10.23
N ALA A 64 -1.90 42.49 9.34
CA ALA A 64 -1.57 42.15 7.95
C ALA A 64 -1.90 43.25 6.92
N GLU A 65 -2.63 44.31 7.29
CA GLU A 65 -3.03 45.39 6.38
C GLU A 65 -2.08 46.61 6.38
N SER A 66 -1.12 46.65 7.29
CA SER A 66 -0.13 47.75 7.41
C SER A 66 1.01 47.64 6.37
N PHE A 67 1.26 46.44 5.83
CA PHE A 67 2.40 46.17 4.96
C PHE A 67 2.17 46.59 3.50
N LEU A 68 0.93 46.48 3.00
CA LEU A 68 0.59 46.79 1.60
C LEU A 68 0.52 48.28 1.27
N ASN A 69 0.51 49.16 2.28
CA ASN A 69 0.55 50.61 2.09
C ASN A 69 1.99 51.17 1.96
N SER A 70 3.03 50.32 2.05
CA SER A 70 4.43 50.77 2.04
C SER A 70 5.14 50.70 0.68
N LEU A 71 4.52 50.11 -0.36
CA LEU A 71 5.14 49.95 -1.68
C LEU A 71 4.77 51.09 -2.63
N GLY A 72 5.27 52.29 -2.30
CA GLY A 72 5.13 53.51 -3.07
C GLY A 72 5.65 53.40 -4.51
N LEU A 73 4.73 53.24 -5.46
CA LEU A 73 4.97 53.51 -6.87
C LEU A 73 4.10 54.68 -7.31
N GLY A 74 4.77 55.82 -7.50
CA GLY A 74 4.19 57.08 -7.90
C GLY A 74 3.63 57.03 -9.32
N THR A 75 2.48 57.66 -9.49
CA THR A 75 1.93 58.02 -10.80
C THR A 75 2.00 59.53 -10.95
N ASP A 76 2.60 59.95 -12.07
CA ASP A 76 2.75 61.35 -12.43
C ASP A 76 1.40 62.04 -12.64
N LYS A 77 1.27 63.21 -12.01
CA LYS A 77 0.16 64.15 -12.12
C LYS A 77 0.17 64.84 -13.49
N VAL A 78 -0.93 64.71 -14.23
CA VAL A 78 -1.35 65.72 -15.21
C VAL A 78 -2.64 66.35 -14.71
N THR A 79 -2.54 67.60 -14.29
CA THR A 79 -3.65 68.45 -13.83
C THR A 79 -4.45 68.95 -15.03
N SER A 80 -5.73 68.61 -15.11
CA SER A 80 -6.70 69.28 -15.98
C SER A 80 -7.93 69.68 -15.15
N THR A 81 -8.07 70.97 -14.93
CA THR A 81 -9.23 71.66 -14.35
C THR A 81 -10.42 71.62 -15.29
N ALA A 82 -11.52 70.99 -14.89
CA ALA A 82 -12.84 71.17 -15.49
C ALA A 82 -13.97 71.03 -14.44
N ALA A 83 -15.03 71.81 -14.66
CA ALA A 83 -16.16 72.15 -13.80
C ALA A 83 -17.01 70.95 -13.29
N PRO A 84 -17.83 71.11 -12.23
CA PRO A 84 -18.53 70.01 -11.57
C PRO A 84 -19.69 69.49 -12.42
N ALA A 85 -19.50 68.30 -13.01
CA ALA A 85 -20.57 67.54 -13.64
C ALA A 85 -21.35 66.74 -12.60
N ALA A 86 -22.67 66.68 -12.78
CA ALA A 86 -23.63 66.00 -11.93
C ALA A 86 -23.24 64.55 -11.63
N ARG A 87 -23.39 64.15 -10.35
CA ARG A 87 -23.18 62.76 -9.88
C ARG A 87 -24.16 61.82 -10.58
N ILE A 88 -23.66 61.09 -11.57
CA ILE A 88 -24.29 59.88 -12.09
C ILE A 88 -23.91 58.75 -11.13
N ASP A 89 -24.90 58.04 -10.60
CA ASP A 89 -24.68 56.84 -9.78
C ASP A 89 -23.75 55.86 -10.54
N PRO A 90 -22.70 55.32 -9.92
CA PRO A 90 -21.79 54.41 -10.59
C PRO A 90 -22.57 53.17 -11.03
N LEU A 91 -22.81 53.05 -12.34
CA LEU A 91 -23.35 51.86 -12.99
C LEU A 91 -22.61 50.65 -12.43
N LYS A 92 -23.35 49.71 -11.82
CA LYS A 92 -22.82 48.45 -11.29
C LYS A 92 -21.93 47.80 -12.34
N ARG A 93 -20.61 47.86 -12.16
CA ARG A 93 -19.64 47.20 -13.03
C ARG A 93 -19.95 45.71 -12.99
N ILE A 94 -20.54 45.19 -14.07
CA ILE A 94 -20.71 43.75 -14.26
C ILE A 94 -19.29 43.17 -14.24
N PRO A 95 -18.97 42.26 -13.31
CA PRO A 95 -17.63 41.68 -13.24
C PRO A 95 -17.34 40.99 -14.58
N LYS A 96 -16.25 41.43 -15.22
CA LYS A 96 -15.80 40.89 -16.50
C LYS A 96 -15.47 39.42 -16.28
N LYS A 97 -16.27 38.52 -16.88
CA LYS A 97 -16.01 37.08 -16.83
C LYS A 97 -14.60 36.83 -17.37
N TRP A 98 -13.80 36.11 -16.59
CA TRP A 98 -12.44 35.77 -17.00
C TRP A 98 -12.50 34.88 -18.25
N LYS A 99 -11.58 35.13 -19.18
CA LYS A 99 -11.41 34.38 -20.42
C LYS A 99 -9.92 34.26 -20.72
N TRP A 100 -9.46 33.04 -20.96
CA TRP A 100 -8.11 32.78 -21.48
C TRP A 100 -8.19 32.32 -22.93
N THR A 101 -7.14 32.57 -23.71
CA THR A 101 -7.04 32.15 -25.11
C THR A 101 -5.61 31.75 -25.40
N GLY A 102 -5.45 30.62 -26.09
CA GLY A 102 -4.14 30.06 -26.41
C GLY A 102 -4.26 28.88 -27.36
N ASP A 103 -3.12 28.28 -27.68
CA ASP A 103 -3.06 27.17 -28.63
C ASP A 103 -3.21 25.82 -27.94
N LEU A 104 -3.94 24.88 -28.56
CA LEU A 104 -4.04 23.50 -28.07
C LEU A 104 -3.18 22.59 -28.95
N PHE A 105 -2.22 21.90 -28.34
CA PHE A 105 -1.34 20.92 -28.98
C PHE A 105 -1.65 19.50 -28.52
N VAL A 106 -1.41 18.53 -29.40
CA VAL A 106 -1.45 17.10 -29.08
C VAL A 106 -0.11 16.48 -29.45
N ASP A 107 0.45 15.70 -28.53
CA ASP A 107 1.69 14.99 -28.78
C ASP A 107 1.49 13.77 -29.66
N GLN A 108 2.42 13.60 -30.59
CA GLN A 108 2.52 12.45 -31.45
C GLN A 108 3.53 11.47 -30.86
N PRO A 109 3.41 10.17 -31.18
CA PRO A 109 4.35 9.15 -30.71
C PRO A 109 5.82 9.37 -31.11
N ASP A 110 6.08 10.19 -32.13
CA ASP A 110 7.42 10.55 -32.59
C ASP A 110 8.05 11.70 -31.78
N GLY A 111 7.37 12.17 -30.73
CA GLY A 111 7.81 13.28 -29.88
C GLY A 111 7.50 14.67 -30.44
N THR A 112 6.92 14.76 -31.65
CA THR A 112 6.46 16.04 -32.20
C THR A 112 5.12 16.45 -31.58
N ALA A 113 4.87 17.75 -31.49
CA ALA A 113 3.58 18.30 -31.07
C ALA A 113 2.85 18.86 -32.29
N THR A 114 1.63 18.41 -32.54
CA THR A 114 0.77 18.95 -33.60
C THR A 114 -0.20 19.96 -33.02
N LYS A 115 -0.23 21.19 -33.56
CA LYS A 115 -1.25 22.18 -33.21
C LYS A 115 -2.62 21.70 -33.69
N LEU A 116 -3.57 21.57 -32.78
CA LEU A 116 -4.93 21.10 -33.07
C LEU A 116 -5.85 22.25 -33.49
N CYS A 117 -5.81 23.36 -32.73
CA CYS A 117 -6.59 24.58 -32.97
C CYS A 117 -6.21 25.67 -31.95
N GLN A 118 -6.70 26.89 -32.15
CA GLN A 118 -6.71 27.93 -31.11
C GLN A 118 -7.97 27.79 -30.26
N VAL A 119 -7.82 27.81 -28.94
CA VAL A 119 -8.91 27.57 -27.99
C VAL A 119 -9.07 28.73 -27.03
N SER A 120 -10.28 28.88 -26.50
CA SER A 120 -10.57 29.76 -25.37
C SER A 120 -11.20 29.01 -24.22
N LEU A 121 -10.84 29.43 -23.00
CA LEU A 121 -11.41 28.90 -21.77
C LEU A 121 -12.36 29.92 -21.17
N SER A 122 -13.59 29.48 -20.90
CA SER A 122 -14.61 30.28 -20.24
C SER A 122 -15.16 29.55 -19.01
N GLU A 123 -15.39 30.28 -17.94
CA GLU A 123 -15.79 29.70 -16.65
C GLU A 123 -17.20 29.11 -16.68
N VAL A 124 -17.34 27.90 -16.14
CA VAL A 124 -18.63 27.17 -16.03
C VAL A 124 -19.05 27.07 -14.57
N VAL A 125 -18.13 26.66 -13.69
CA VAL A 125 -18.35 26.53 -12.25
C VAL A 125 -17.15 27.11 -11.52
N ASP A 126 -17.43 28.02 -10.58
CA ASP A 126 -16.49 28.48 -9.57
C ASP A 126 -16.90 27.86 -8.23
N ALA A 127 -16.07 26.97 -7.67
CA ALA A 127 -16.41 26.19 -6.48
C ALA A 127 -15.59 26.56 -5.24
N GLY A 128 -14.76 27.61 -5.24
CA GLY A 128 -14.13 28.05 -3.99
C GLY A 128 -12.96 29.02 -4.09
N THR A 129 -12.38 29.32 -2.91
CA THR A 129 -11.30 30.31 -2.67
C THR A 129 -9.90 29.82 -3.05
N GLY A 130 -9.80 28.90 -4.01
CA GLY A 130 -8.54 28.25 -4.39
C GLY A 130 -7.75 28.97 -5.47
N ASN A 131 -6.68 28.34 -5.95
CA ASN A 131 -5.96 28.83 -7.13
C ASN A 131 -6.87 28.65 -8.36
N HIS A 132 -7.17 29.74 -9.06
CA HIS A 132 -7.97 29.71 -10.27
C HIS A 132 -7.09 29.54 -11.51
N PHE A 133 -7.67 29.04 -12.60
CA PHE A 133 -7.01 28.99 -13.91
C PHE A 133 -6.48 30.36 -14.36
N SER A 134 -7.08 31.46 -13.91
CA SER A 134 -6.59 32.82 -14.19
C SER A 134 -5.18 33.09 -13.71
N VAL A 135 -4.80 32.49 -12.58
CA VAL A 135 -3.47 32.59 -11.99
C VAL A 135 -2.54 31.54 -12.61
N LEU A 136 -3.01 30.29 -12.73
CA LEU A 136 -2.23 29.16 -13.24
C LEU A 136 -1.84 29.29 -14.72
N LEU A 137 -2.68 29.96 -15.52
CA LEU A 137 -2.43 30.18 -16.94
C LEU A 137 -1.84 31.57 -17.21
N SER A 138 -1.45 32.31 -16.18
CA SER A 138 -0.77 33.60 -16.33
C SER A 138 0.61 33.38 -16.95
N GLY A 139 0.78 33.80 -18.20
CA GLY A 139 2.02 33.58 -18.95
C GLY A 139 2.08 32.26 -19.74
N VAL A 140 1.01 31.44 -19.67
CA VAL A 140 0.87 30.24 -20.50
C VAL A 140 0.14 30.61 -21.79
N ASP A 141 0.77 30.35 -22.94
CA ASP A 141 0.22 30.64 -24.27
C ASP A 141 -0.44 29.41 -24.93
N SER A 142 -0.19 28.23 -24.38
CA SER A 142 -0.58 26.97 -24.97
C SER A 142 -0.85 25.86 -23.95
N LEU A 143 -1.78 24.97 -24.30
CA LEU A 143 -2.07 23.73 -23.57
C LEU A 143 -1.61 22.55 -24.41
N ARG A 144 -1.03 21.54 -23.77
CA ARG A 144 -0.44 20.38 -24.46
C ARG A 144 -1.01 19.08 -23.91
N ILE A 145 -1.73 18.33 -24.75
CA ILE A 145 -2.22 16.99 -24.44
C ILE A 145 -1.13 15.99 -24.80
N ARG A 146 -0.44 15.48 -23.77
CA ARG A 146 0.61 14.47 -23.96
C ARG A 146 0.02 13.08 -24.23
N ASN A 147 -0.91 12.66 -23.37
CA ASN A 147 -1.49 11.33 -23.39
C ASN A 147 -2.99 11.36 -23.11
N LEU A 148 -3.71 10.38 -23.66
CA LEU A 148 -5.09 10.08 -23.30
C LEU A 148 -5.14 8.81 -22.46
N LEU A 149 -5.62 8.93 -21.23
CA LEU A 149 -5.74 7.84 -20.26
C LEU A 149 -7.17 7.32 -20.20
N GLY A 150 -7.37 6.08 -19.77
CA GLY A 150 -8.71 5.60 -19.44
C GLY A 150 -9.28 6.36 -18.24
N THR A 151 -10.59 6.61 -18.23
CA THR A 151 -11.29 7.26 -17.10
C THR A 151 -11.08 6.52 -15.77
N LYS A 152 -10.86 5.20 -15.83
CA LYS A 152 -10.56 4.37 -14.64
C LYS A 152 -9.15 4.61 -14.09
N ASP A 153 -8.19 4.91 -14.96
CA ASP A 153 -6.79 5.20 -14.60
C ASP A 153 -6.66 6.55 -13.90
N MET A 154 -7.67 7.41 -14.04
CA MET A 154 -7.76 8.69 -13.34
C MET A 154 -8.05 8.52 -11.84
N ILE A 155 -8.73 7.44 -11.42
CA ILE A 155 -9.21 7.26 -10.04
C ILE A 155 -8.07 7.30 -9.00
N PRO A 156 -6.93 6.61 -9.20
CA PRO A 156 -5.79 6.74 -8.30
C PRO A 156 -5.23 8.17 -8.23
N MET A 157 -5.15 8.85 -9.37
CA MET A 157 -4.52 10.18 -9.46
C MET A 157 -5.32 11.25 -8.75
N ILE A 158 -6.65 11.22 -8.84
CA ILE A 158 -7.52 12.20 -8.18
C ILE A 158 -7.56 12.04 -6.67
N ARG A 159 -7.15 10.90 -6.11
CA ARG A 159 -7.09 10.70 -4.65
C ARG A 159 -5.95 11.49 -3.99
N GLY A 160 -4.88 11.78 -4.73
CA GLY A 160 -3.81 12.68 -4.28
C GLY A 160 -4.16 14.17 -4.40
N CYS A 161 -5.35 14.48 -4.90
CA CYS A 161 -5.82 15.84 -5.15
C CYS A 161 -6.97 16.23 -4.22
N LYS A 162 -7.13 17.53 -4.02
CA LYS A 162 -8.33 18.13 -3.42
C LYS A 162 -9.53 17.95 -4.35
N GLU A 163 -10.73 18.28 -3.86
CA GLU A 163 -11.91 18.35 -4.72
C GLU A 163 -11.69 19.31 -5.90
N CYS A 164 -12.37 19.05 -7.01
CA CYS A 164 -12.33 19.91 -8.20
C CYS A 164 -12.78 21.32 -7.83
N GLN A 165 -11.88 22.30 -7.98
CA GLN A 165 -12.12 23.69 -7.54
C GLN A 165 -12.77 24.55 -8.63
N GLN A 166 -12.44 24.29 -9.88
CA GLN A 166 -12.94 25.07 -11.01
C GLN A 166 -13.19 24.16 -12.20
N VAL A 167 -14.29 24.39 -12.90
CA VAL A 167 -14.56 23.76 -14.19
C VAL A 167 -14.72 24.85 -15.23
N VAL A 168 -13.93 24.76 -16.30
CA VAL A 168 -13.98 25.68 -17.44
C VAL A 168 -14.39 24.92 -18.71
N LYS A 169 -15.05 25.64 -19.61
CA LYS A 169 -15.41 25.16 -20.93
C LYS A 169 -14.28 25.48 -21.88
N LEU A 170 -13.86 24.49 -22.66
CA LEU A 170 -12.94 24.68 -23.77
C LEU A 170 -13.74 24.85 -25.07
N GLU A 171 -13.58 26.01 -25.69
CA GLU A 171 -14.23 26.38 -26.95
C GLU A 171 -13.20 26.72 -28.01
N ASN A 172 -13.52 26.48 -29.28
CA ASN A 172 -12.69 26.98 -30.36
C ASN A 172 -12.86 28.51 -30.50
N VAL A 173 -11.77 29.23 -30.78
CA VAL A 173 -11.82 30.66 -31.11
C VAL A 173 -12.37 30.87 -32.51
N GLU A 174 -11.96 30.05 -33.47
CA GLU A 174 -12.39 30.14 -34.86
C GLU A 174 -13.51 29.14 -35.18
N ALA A 175 -14.59 29.63 -35.78
CA ALA A 175 -15.73 28.80 -36.14
C ALA A 175 -15.39 27.75 -37.22
N SER A 176 -14.42 28.03 -38.08
CA SER A 176 -13.89 27.13 -39.12
C SER A 176 -13.31 25.84 -38.53
N GLU A 177 -12.65 25.93 -37.39
CA GLU A 177 -11.96 24.82 -36.73
C GLU A 177 -12.82 24.11 -35.67
N GLY A 178 -14.05 24.56 -35.43
CA GLY A 178 -14.92 24.04 -34.36
C GLY A 178 -15.15 22.52 -34.40
N ARG A 179 -14.99 21.89 -35.57
CA ARG A 179 -15.12 20.43 -35.73
C ARG A 179 -14.05 19.64 -34.97
N ASN A 180 -12.83 20.17 -34.80
CA ASN A 180 -11.73 19.44 -34.16
C ASN A 180 -12.01 19.17 -32.68
N VAL A 181 -12.43 20.20 -31.94
CA VAL A 181 -12.78 20.10 -30.51
C VAL A 181 -13.99 19.20 -30.30
N THR A 182 -15.02 19.31 -31.15
CA THR A 182 -16.20 18.42 -31.08
C THR A 182 -15.84 16.97 -31.37
N ASN A 183 -14.97 16.71 -32.35
CA ASN A 183 -14.50 15.36 -32.67
C ASN A 183 -13.68 14.76 -31.53
N LEU A 184 -12.80 15.56 -30.92
CA LEU A 184 -12.04 15.16 -29.74
C LEU A 184 -12.96 14.81 -28.57
N SER A 185 -13.96 15.65 -28.26
CA SER A 185 -14.96 15.37 -27.21
C SER A 185 -15.70 14.04 -27.47
N LYS A 186 -16.19 13.83 -28.70
CA LYS A 186 -16.89 12.59 -29.08
C LYS A 186 -15.99 11.36 -28.96
N SER A 187 -14.73 11.46 -29.39
CA SER A 187 -13.76 10.36 -29.27
C SER A 187 -13.45 10.04 -27.80
N MET A 188 -13.20 11.05 -26.96
CA MET A 188 -12.95 10.87 -25.53
C MET A 188 -14.15 10.21 -24.83
N ALA A 189 -15.37 10.62 -25.15
CA ALA A 189 -16.57 9.99 -24.61
C ALA A 189 -16.72 8.53 -25.05
N LYS A 190 -16.58 8.27 -26.35
CA LYS A 190 -16.71 6.93 -26.94
C LYS A 190 -15.70 5.96 -26.35
N ASP A 191 -14.46 6.39 -26.19
CA ASP A 191 -13.36 5.54 -25.74
C ASP A 191 -13.15 5.60 -24.23
N SER A 192 -14.00 6.34 -23.49
CA SER A 192 -13.86 6.57 -22.05
C SER A 192 -12.46 7.07 -21.67
N LYS A 193 -11.99 8.10 -22.36
CA LYS A 193 -10.66 8.69 -22.17
C LYS A 193 -10.69 10.08 -21.55
N VAL A 194 -9.62 10.41 -20.84
CA VAL A 194 -9.32 11.75 -20.29
C VAL A 194 -7.90 12.16 -20.66
N ALA A 195 -7.63 13.45 -20.69
CA ALA A 195 -6.27 13.98 -20.74
C ALA A 195 -5.93 14.65 -19.41
N LEU A 196 -4.68 14.55 -18.99
CA LEU A 196 -4.17 15.20 -17.79
C LEU A 196 -3.06 16.16 -18.19
N ILE A 197 -3.15 17.40 -17.69
CA ILE A 197 -2.14 18.42 -17.89
C ILE A 197 -1.63 18.86 -16.52
N PRO A 198 -0.32 18.75 -16.23
CA PRO A 198 0.25 19.29 -15.00
C PRO A 198 0.06 20.82 -14.97
N MET A 199 -0.25 21.37 -13.79
CA MET A 199 -0.44 22.80 -13.60
C MET A 199 0.64 23.34 -12.67
N ASP A 200 1.40 24.30 -13.18
CA ASP A 200 2.54 24.90 -12.49
C ASP A 200 2.22 26.32 -12.03
N LEU A 201 2.81 26.72 -10.91
CA LEU A 201 2.78 28.08 -10.40
C LEU A 201 4.17 28.40 -9.83
N ASN A 202 4.86 29.38 -10.43
CA ASN A 202 6.24 29.74 -10.09
C ASN A 202 7.18 28.52 -10.14
N ASP A 203 7.17 27.80 -11.27
CA ASP A 203 7.97 26.59 -11.52
C ASP A 203 7.73 25.41 -10.57
N ALA A 204 6.68 25.49 -9.74
CA ALA A 204 6.26 24.41 -8.87
C ALA A 204 4.92 23.82 -9.33
N GLN A 205 4.87 22.49 -9.48
CA GLN A 205 3.63 21.80 -9.80
C GLN A 205 2.65 21.86 -8.62
N VAL A 206 1.52 22.52 -8.81
CA VAL A 206 0.52 22.76 -7.75
C VAL A 206 -0.76 21.95 -7.92
N GLY A 207 -0.93 21.30 -9.07
CA GLY A 207 -2.06 20.40 -9.31
C GLY A 207 -2.10 19.84 -10.72
N ILE A 208 -3.28 19.35 -11.10
CA ILE A 208 -3.55 18.80 -12.42
C ILE A 208 -4.84 19.39 -12.99
N ALA A 209 -4.84 19.64 -14.29
CA ALA A 209 -6.04 19.90 -15.06
C ALA A 209 -6.46 18.63 -15.80
N VAL A 210 -7.71 18.23 -15.59
CA VAL A 210 -8.30 17.07 -16.25
C VAL A 210 -9.17 17.56 -17.40
N ILE A 211 -8.80 17.21 -18.62
CA ILE A 211 -9.59 17.46 -19.83
C ILE A 211 -10.48 16.23 -20.06
N PHE A 212 -11.79 16.46 -20.19
CA PHE A 212 -12.77 15.39 -20.39
C PHE A 212 -13.95 15.85 -21.25
N SER A 213 -14.70 14.88 -21.80
CA SER A 213 -15.95 15.17 -22.51
C SER A 213 -17.09 15.42 -21.54
N SER A 214 -17.94 16.40 -21.84
CA SER A 214 -19.20 16.61 -21.10
C SER A 214 -20.16 15.41 -21.12
N LEU A 215 -19.97 14.48 -22.06
CA LEU A 215 -20.73 13.24 -22.16
C LEU A 215 -20.24 12.15 -21.19
N SER A 216 -19.08 12.34 -20.55
CA SER A 216 -18.54 11.43 -19.53
C SER A 216 -19.23 11.67 -18.18
N LEU A 217 -20.45 11.15 -18.04
CA LEU A 217 -21.34 11.42 -16.89
C LEU A 217 -20.69 11.13 -15.52
N ASP A 218 -19.86 10.10 -15.40
CA ASP A 218 -19.17 9.76 -14.15
C ASP A 218 -18.26 10.90 -13.68
N ILE A 219 -17.50 11.49 -14.61
CA ILE A 219 -16.60 12.63 -14.32
C ILE A 219 -17.44 13.89 -14.09
N CYS A 220 -18.46 14.14 -14.91
CA CYS A 220 -19.37 15.27 -14.73
C CYS A 220 -20.03 15.26 -13.35
N ASN A 221 -20.44 14.08 -12.85
CA ASN A 221 -20.98 13.92 -11.51
C ASN A 221 -19.91 14.17 -10.45
N LYS A 222 -18.72 13.58 -10.61
CA LYS A 222 -17.60 13.73 -9.67
C LYS A 222 -17.15 15.18 -9.52
N PHE A 223 -17.12 15.94 -10.62
CA PHE A 223 -16.72 17.35 -10.64
C PHE A 223 -17.90 18.32 -10.50
N LYS A 224 -19.09 17.81 -10.14
CA LYS A 224 -20.29 18.63 -9.88
C LYS A 224 -20.66 19.54 -11.07
N VAL A 225 -20.42 19.09 -12.30
CA VAL A 225 -20.72 19.84 -13.54
C VAL A 225 -22.22 20.02 -13.70
N PRO A 226 -22.76 21.23 -13.92
CA PRO A 226 -24.20 21.46 -14.08
C PRO A 226 -24.79 20.70 -15.28
N SER A 227 -26.03 20.23 -15.15
CA SER A 227 -26.71 19.44 -16.19
C SER A 227 -26.87 20.18 -17.52
N SER A 228 -26.96 21.51 -17.50
CA SER A 228 -27.02 22.37 -18.70
C SER A 228 -25.81 22.19 -19.64
N HIS A 229 -24.66 21.77 -19.10
CA HIS A 229 -23.44 21.56 -19.86
C HIS A 229 -23.21 20.09 -20.26
N ARG A 230 -24.09 19.17 -19.85
CA ARG A 230 -23.95 17.71 -20.12
C ARG A 230 -24.64 17.25 -21.40
N THR A 231 -25.46 18.10 -22.02
CA THR A 231 -26.32 17.73 -23.15
C THR A 231 -25.63 17.87 -24.51
N THR A 232 -24.61 18.71 -24.61
CA THR A 232 -23.88 18.98 -25.86
C THR A 232 -22.47 18.42 -25.76
N PRO A 233 -21.91 17.84 -26.84
CA PRO A 233 -20.56 17.28 -26.85
C PRO A 233 -19.51 18.39 -26.86
N ILE A 234 -19.22 18.93 -25.69
CA ILE A 234 -18.22 19.96 -25.44
C ILE A 234 -17.05 19.35 -24.65
N ILE A 235 -15.92 20.06 -24.62
CA ILE A 235 -14.79 19.69 -23.77
C ILE A 235 -14.84 20.57 -22.52
N LEU A 236 -14.66 19.93 -21.37
CA LEU A 236 -14.56 20.57 -20.07
C LEU A 236 -13.17 20.31 -19.49
N ILE A 237 -12.68 21.27 -18.71
CA ILE A 237 -11.43 21.13 -17.97
C ILE A 237 -11.72 21.36 -16.49
N GLY A 238 -11.44 20.36 -15.67
CA GLY A 238 -11.55 20.43 -14.20
C GLY A 238 -10.18 20.61 -13.56
N TYR A 239 -10.02 21.59 -12.68
CA TYR A 239 -8.79 21.80 -11.93
C TYR A 239 -8.82 21.08 -10.57
N LEU A 240 -7.80 20.28 -10.31
CA LEU A 240 -7.59 19.51 -9.10
C LEU A 240 -6.23 19.89 -8.47
N PRO A 241 -6.21 20.74 -7.44
CA PRO A 241 -4.98 21.03 -6.70
C PRO A 241 -4.50 19.80 -5.95
N TYR A 242 -3.19 19.66 -5.75
CA TYR A 242 -2.67 18.59 -4.90
C TYR A 242 -3.05 18.77 -3.42
N LEU A 243 -3.17 17.64 -2.70
CA LEU A 243 -3.34 17.64 -1.24
C LEU A 243 -2.07 18.08 -0.52
N MET A 244 -0.90 17.76 -1.07
CA MET A 244 0.40 18.11 -0.49
C MET A 244 0.96 19.40 -1.12
N THR A 245 1.65 20.21 -0.33
CA THR A 245 2.42 21.36 -0.81
C THR A 245 3.66 20.89 -1.56
N SER A 246 4.10 21.64 -2.59
CA SER A 246 5.27 21.31 -3.41
C SER A 246 6.54 21.06 -2.58
N SER A 247 6.71 21.77 -1.46
CA SER A 247 7.81 21.58 -0.51
C SER A 247 7.87 20.19 0.13
N LYS A 248 6.74 19.48 0.23
CA LYS A 248 6.69 18.10 0.71
C LYS A 248 6.91 17.08 -0.42
N LEU A 249 6.64 17.48 -1.67
CA LEU A 249 6.87 16.64 -2.84
C LEU A 249 8.35 16.64 -3.26
N SER A 250 9.06 17.77 -3.08
CA SER A 250 10.46 17.92 -3.47
C SER A 250 11.47 17.31 -2.48
N ASN A 251 11.09 17.15 -1.20
CA ASN A 251 12.02 16.69 -0.16
C ASN A 251 12.11 15.15 -0.03
N ASN A 252 11.29 14.40 -0.78
CA ASN A 252 11.47 12.96 -0.90
C ASN A 252 12.30 12.66 -2.15
N ASP A 253 13.54 12.21 -1.98
CA ASP A 253 14.46 11.78 -3.06
C ASP A 253 13.92 10.60 -3.91
N ALA A 254 12.74 10.07 -3.58
CA ALA A 254 11.98 9.08 -4.34
C ALA A 254 10.77 9.67 -5.09
N SER A 255 10.75 10.98 -5.32
CA SER A 255 9.67 11.68 -6.04
C SER A 255 9.55 11.16 -7.47
N MET A 256 8.68 10.18 -7.69
CA MET A 256 8.18 9.84 -9.02
C MET A 256 7.60 11.13 -9.61
N SER A 257 8.28 11.69 -10.60
CA SER A 257 7.76 12.84 -11.33
C SER A 257 6.36 12.51 -11.85
N PHE A 258 5.50 13.52 -11.97
CA PHE A 258 4.18 13.32 -12.56
C PHE A 258 4.28 12.67 -13.95
N ASP A 259 5.33 13.00 -14.69
CA ASP A 259 5.65 12.37 -15.97
C ASP A 259 5.98 10.88 -15.81
N SER A 260 6.70 10.46 -14.77
CA SER A 260 6.93 9.05 -14.45
C SER A 260 5.64 8.31 -14.05
N LEU A 261 4.70 8.96 -13.35
CA LEU A 261 3.39 8.37 -13.05
C LEU A 261 2.52 8.27 -14.31
N LEU A 262 2.54 9.31 -15.15
CA LEU A 262 1.82 9.34 -16.42
C LEU A 262 2.40 8.30 -17.39
N GLU A 263 3.71 8.12 -17.40
CA GLU A 263 4.43 7.13 -18.18
C GLU A 263 4.20 5.72 -17.63
N ALA A 264 4.15 5.51 -16.31
CA ALA A 264 3.74 4.24 -15.71
C ALA A 264 2.27 3.89 -16.06
N ALA A 265 1.38 4.88 -16.05
CA ALA A 265 -0.01 4.71 -16.46
C ALA A 265 -0.14 4.47 -17.98
N ALA A 266 0.65 5.17 -18.80
CA ALA A 266 0.67 5.02 -20.25
C ALA A 266 1.35 3.72 -20.71
N THR A 267 2.39 3.25 -20.03
CA THR A 267 3.06 1.96 -20.30
C THR A 267 2.24 0.76 -19.82
N SER A 268 1.28 0.97 -18.92
CA SER A 268 0.21 -0.01 -18.62
C SER A 268 -0.72 -0.23 -19.84
N VAL A 269 -0.81 0.74 -20.75
CA VAL A 269 -1.47 0.60 -22.05
C VAL A 269 -0.54 -0.14 -23.02
N VAL A 270 -0.51 -1.47 -22.89
CA VAL A 270 0.19 -2.36 -23.84
C VAL A 270 -0.34 -2.08 -25.26
N PRO A 271 0.54 -2.04 -26.30
CA PRO A 271 0.13 -1.81 -27.68
C PRO A 271 -0.97 -2.79 -28.09
N ASN A 272 -1.88 -2.33 -28.94
CA ASN A 272 -2.96 -3.11 -29.55
C ASN A 272 -2.39 -4.21 -30.46
N VAL A 273 -1.84 -5.27 -29.85
CA VAL A 273 -1.34 -6.46 -30.56
C VAL A 273 -2.52 -7.41 -30.76
N GLY A 274 -2.96 -7.52 -32.00
CA GLY A 274 -4.15 -8.27 -32.42
C GLY A 274 -4.24 -9.69 -31.84
N MET A 275 -5.44 -10.06 -31.41
CA MET A 275 -5.95 -11.40 -31.02
C MET A 275 -5.13 -12.29 -30.05
N LYS A 276 -3.88 -11.98 -29.72
CA LYS A 276 -3.17 -12.51 -28.53
C LYS A 276 -3.58 -11.79 -27.23
N GLY A 277 -4.41 -10.75 -27.34
CA GLY A 277 -4.87 -9.89 -26.23
C GLY A 277 -5.68 -10.58 -25.12
N PHE A 278 -6.22 -11.77 -25.35
CA PHE A 278 -6.99 -12.46 -24.30
C PHE A 278 -6.13 -12.95 -23.14
N ILE A 279 -4.85 -13.29 -23.35
CA ILE A 279 -3.96 -13.76 -22.26
C ILE A 279 -3.44 -12.57 -21.45
N HIS A 280 -3.15 -11.45 -22.12
CA HIS A 280 -2.62 -10.26 -21.48
C HIS A 280 -3.66 -9.54 -20.62
N GLN A 281 -4.94 -9.54 -21.02
CA GLN A 281 -5.94 -8.74 -20.31
C GLN A 281 -6.08 -9.09 -18.81
N PRO A 282 -6.24 -10.36 -18.37
CA PRO A 282 -6.29 -10.67 -16.94
C PRO A 282 -4.98 -10.37 -16.21
N MET A 283 -3.84 -10.58 -16.87
CA MET A 283 -2.52 -10.30 -16.28
C MET A 283 -2.25 -8.80 -16.13
N THR A 284 -2.67 -7.99 -17.08
CA THR A 284 -2.57 -6.53 -17.01
C THR A 284 -3.54 -5.99 -15.97
N VAL A 285 -4.79 -6.47 -15.94
CA VAL A 285 -5.80 -6.06 -14.95
C VAL A 285 -5.35 -6.37 -13.53
N LEU A 286 -4.71 -7.52 -13.29
CA LEU A 286 -4.19 -7.89 -11.99
C LEU A 286 -2.79 -7.31 -11.71
N GLY A 287 -2.16 -6.59 -12.64
CA GLY A 287 -0.86 -5.96 -12.45
C GLY A 287 0.31 -6.94 -12.32
N PHE A 288 0.39 -7.99 -13.14
CA PHE A 288 1.49 -8.97 -13.08
C PHE A 288 2.85 -8.33 -13.41
N PRO A 289 3.87 -8.47 -12.54
CA PRO A 289 5.22 -8.02 -12.82
C PRO A 289 5.80 -8.69 -14.07
N ALA A 290 6.60 -7.95 -14.85
CA ALA A 290 7.20 -8.47 -16.09
C ALA A 290 7.99 -9.76 -15.87
N MET A 291 8.77 -9.83 -14.78
CA MET A 291 9.54 -11.01 -14.38
C MET A 291 8.64 -12.23 -14.15
N LEU A 292 7.52 -12.06 -13.43
CA LEU A 292 6.57 -13.16 -13.19
C LEU A 292 5.90 -13.61 -14.50
N ARG A 293 5.50 -12.68 -15.38
CA ARG A 293 4.94 -13.04 -16.69
C ARG A 293 5.91 -13.91 -17.51
N LYS A 294 7.20 -13.53 -17.53
CA LYS A 294 8.26 -14.31 -18.18
C LYS A 294 8.42 -15.69 -17.53
N HIS A 295 8.44 -15.76 -16.20
CA HIS A 295 8.54 -17.03 -15.46
C HIS A 295 7.36 -17.97 -15.75
N LEU A 296 6.13 -17.47 -15.68
CA LEU A 296 4.90 -18.25 -15.92
C LEU A 296 4.81 -18.79 -17.34
N THR A 297 5.33 -18.05 -18.32
CA THR A 297 5.34 -18.48 -19.73
C THR A 297 6.46 -19.48 -20.04
N ALA A 298 7.59 -19.38 -19.32
CA ALA A 298 8.72 -20.29 -19.45
C ALA A 298 8.47 -21.65 -18.77
N GLN A 299 7.76 -21.67 -17.64
CA GLN A 299 7.49 -22.89 -16.89
C GLN A 299 6.03 -23.34 -17.08
N ARG A 300 5.84 -24.59 -17.49
CA ARG A 300 4.51 -25.18 -17.76
C ARG A 300 4.26 -26.38 -16.85
N GLY A 301 2.99 -26.66 -16.55
CA GLY A 301 2.55 -27.79 -15.75
C GLY A 301 2.91 -27.73 -14.27
N LYS A 302 3.41 -26.59 -13.78
CA LYS A 302 3.78 -26.43 -12.37
C LYS A 302 2.53 -26.17 -11.51
N PRO A 303 2.49 -26.69 -10.27
CA PRO A 303 1.35 -26.50 -9.39
C PRO A 303 1.35 -25.10 -8.77
N PHE A 304 0.17 -24.51 -8.63
CA PHE A 304 -0.07 -23.29 -7.86
C PHE A 304 -1.27 -23.47 -6.94
N THR A 305 -1.31 -22.70 -5.86
CA THR A 305 -2.48 -22.63 -4.98
C THR A 305 -2.87 -21.18 -4.71
N ILE A 306 -4.11 -20.98 -4.27
CA ILE A 306 -4.68 -19.68 -3.96
C ILE A 306 -5.20 -19.72 -2.52
N TRP A 307 -4.76 -18.79 -1.69
CA TRP A 307 -5.29 -18.55 -0.35
C TRP A 307 -6.25 -17.36 -0.36
N THR A 308 -7.48 -17.60 0.04
CA THR A 308 -8.51 -16.57 0.21
C THR A 308 -9.06 -16.63 1.64
N ARG A 309 -9.82 -15.59 2.04
CA ARG A 309 -10.67 -15.69 3.23
C ARG A 309 -11.61 -16.89 3.01
N GLY A 310 -11.80 -17.72 4.03
CA GLY A 310 -12.48 -19.01 3.92
C GLY A 310 -13.87 -18.94 3.25
N PRO A 311 -14.45 -20.10 2.89
CA PRO A 311 -15.73 -20.17 2.19
C PRO A 311 -16.81 -19.37 2.94
N GLY A 312 -17.54 -18.51 2.22
CA GLY A 312 -18.67 -17.71 2.77
C GLY A 312 -18.32 -16.31 3.26
N GLN A 313 -17.05 -15.90 3.28
CA GLN A 313 -16.65 -14.53 3.64
C GLN A 313 -16.19 -13.68 2.44
N GLY A 314 -16.33 -14.20 1.21
CA GLY A 314 -15.92 -13.51 -0.01
C GLY A 314 -16.96 -12.48 -0.46
N SER A 315 -16.51 -11.27 -0.80
CA SER A 315 -17.31 -10.36 -1.61
C SER A 315 -17.30 -10.81 -3.08
N SER A 316 -18.31 -10.41 -3.86
CA SER A 316 -18.37 -10.70 -5.31
C SER A 316 -17.11 -10.25 -6.08
N GLN A 317 -16.40 -9.24 -5.57
CA GLN A 317 -15.15 -8.74 -6.11
C GLN A 317 -14.00 -9.76 -5.97
N ILE A 318 -13.87 -10.40 -4.80
CA ILE A 318 -12.84 -11.43 -4.55
C ILE A 318 -13.00 -12.55 -5.56
N ASP A 319 -14.24 -13.01 -5.80
CA ASP A 319 -14.53 -14.07 -6.77
C ASP A 319 -14.17 -13.67 -8.21
N VAL A 320 -14.35 -12.39 -8.57
CA VAL A 320 -13.94 -11.88 -9.88
C VAL A 320 -12.41 -11.94 -10.00
N GLU A 321 -11.68 -11.40 -9.02
CA GLU A 321 -10.21 -11.36 -9.05
C GLU A 321 -9.59 -12.76 -9.03
N VAL A 322 -10.11 -13.67 -8.20
CA VAL A 322 -9.70 -15.08 -8.17
C VAL A 322 -9.94 -15.76 -9.52
N ARG A 323 -11.11 -15.55 -10.15
CA ARG A 323 -11.39 -16.10 -11.48
C ARG A 323 -10.45 -15.54 -12.55
N GLN A 324 -10.10 -14.24 -12.48
CA GLN A 324 -9.12 -13.64 -13.39
C GLN A 324 -7.73 -14.26 -13.20
N LEU A 325 -7.28 -14.45 -11.95
CA LEU A 325 -6.00 -15.07 -11.63
C LEU A 325 -5.94 -16.50 -12.17
N GLN A 326 -6.96 -17.32 -11.86
CA GLN A 326 -7.05 -18.68 -12.35
C GLN A 326 -7.10 -18.76 -13.87
N ARG A 327 -7.76 -17.80 -14.54
CA ARG A 327 -7.81 -17.74 -16.01
C ARG A 327 -6.44 -17.39 -16.59
N ALA A 328 -5.71 -16.47 -15.98
CA ALA A 328 -4.34 -16.13 -16.38
C ALA A 328 -3.41 -17.34 -16.24
N LEU A 329 -3.43 -18.01 -15.09
CA LEU A 329 -2.55 -19.15 -14.80
C LEU A 329 -2.88 -20.39 -15.63
N ARG A 330 -4.16 -20.70 -15.86
CA ARG A 330 -4.58 -21.79 -16.76
C ARG A 330 -4.09 -21.60 -18.19
N LYS A 331 -4.05 -20.35 -18.68
CA LYS A 331 -3.51 -20.03 -20.01
C LYS A 331 -2.01 -20.25 -20.11
N CYS A 332 -1.29 -20.09 -19.00
CA CYS A 332 0.11 -20.47 -18.86
C CYS A 332 0.32 -21.97 -18.60
N GLN A 333 -0.75 -22.78 -18.63
CA GLN A 333 -0.71 -24.23 -18.35
C GLN A 333 -0.23 -24.55 -16.92
N TRP A 334 -0.50 -23.67 -15.95
CA TRP A 334 -0.28 -23.95 -14.53
C TRP A 334 -1.48 -24.71 -13.96
N THR A 335 -1.21 -25.62 -13.02
CA THR A 335 -2.22 -26.52 -12.46
C THR A 335 -2.62 -26.06 -11.07
N TYR A 336 -3.91 -25.81 -10.85
CA TYR A 336 -4.40 -25.47 -9.52
C TYR A 336 -4.35 -26.70 -8.61
N VAL A 337 -3.86 -26.53 -7.38
CA VAL A 337 -3.87 -27.56 -6.33
C VAL A 337 -4.44 -26.99 -5.03
N ALA A 338 -4.96 -27.87 -4.18
CA ALA A 338 -5.48 -27.49 -2.87
C ALA A 338 -4.37 -26.86 -1.99
N PRO A 339 -4.70 -25.96 -1.05
CA PRO A 339 -3.71 -25.31 -0.18
C PRO A 339 -2.78 -26.29 0.55
N GLU A 340 -3.27 -27.47 0.92
CA GLU A 340 -2.54 -28.52 1.62
C GLU A 340 -1.54 -29.25 0.72
N ALA A 341 -1.75 -29.23 -0.60
CA ALA A 341 -0.89 -29.89 -1.57
C ALA A 341 0.38 -29.07 -1.87
N GLU A 342 1.39 -29.74 -2.42
CA GLU A 342 2.66 -29.11 -2.81
C GLU A 342 2.44 -28.15 -3.99
N ALA A 343 2.72 -26.86 -3.78
CA ALA A 343 2.58 -25.81 -4.78
C ALA A 343 3.91 -25.06 -4.95
N ARG A 344 4.26 -24.71 -6.20
CA ARG A 344 5.44 -23.88 -6.49
C ARG A 344 5.14 -22.38 -6.39
N LEU A 345 3.88 -22.00 -6.61
CA LEU A 345 3.40 -20.64 -6.43
C LEU A 345 2.22 -20.62 -5.44
N VAL A 346 2.30 -19.72 -4.47
CA VAL A 346 1.21 -19.46 -3.52
C VAL A 346 0.72 -18.04 -3.74
N PHE A 347 -0.53 -17.88 -4.16
CA PHE A 347 -1.17 -16.58 -4.33
C PHE A 347 -2.09 -16.28 -3.15
N VAL A 348 -1.81 -15.23 -2.40
CA VAL A 348 -2.57 -14.78 -1.23
C VAL A 348 -3.43 -13.58 -1.62
N HIS A 349 -4.75 -13.71 -1.55
CA HIS A 349 -5.62 -12.58 -1.81
C HIS A 349 -5.48 -11.55 -0.68
N LEU A 350 -5.42 -10.25 -0.99
CA LEU A 350 -5.07 -9.20 -0.02
C LEU A 350 -5.83 -9.25 1.34
N PRO A 351 -7.17 -9.33 1.38
CA PRO A 351 -7.94 -9.46 2.62
C PRO A 351 -7.66 -10.76 3.41
N ALA A 352 -7.17 -11.81 2.74
CA ALA A 352 -6.80 -13.08 3.35
C ALA A 352 -5.45 -13.04 4.07
N LEU A 353 -4.66 -11.97 3.86
CA LEU A 353 -3.35 -11.82 4.45
C LEU A 353 -3.41 -11.80 5.99
N SER A 354 -4.45 -11.19 6.57
CA SER A 354 -4.71 -11.21 8.03
C SER A 354 -4.89 -12.63 8.61
N ALA A 355 -5.23 -13.61 7.78
CA ALA A 355 -5.39 -15.00 8.16
C ALA A 355 -4.25 -15.90 7.63
N ILE A 356 -3.14 -15.32 7.16
CA ILE A 356 -2.06 -16.08 6.52
C ILE A 356 -1.42 -17.09 7.46
N GLY A 357 -1.36 -16.82 8.77
CA GLY A 357 -0.84 -17.76 9.77
C GLY A 357 -1.62 -19.10 9.84
N LYS A 358 -2.85 -19.14 9.31
CA LYS A 358 -3.67 -20.37 9.21
C LYS A 358 -3.39 -21.16 7.93
N PHE A 359 -2.52 -20.67 7.05
CA PHE A 359 -2.17 -21.36 5.83
C PHE A 359 -1.41 -22.67 6.16
N PRO A 360 -1.81 -23.82 5.59
CA PRO A 360 -1.21 -25.11 5.93
C PRO A 360 0.31 -25.12 5.74
N GLN A 361 1.03 -25.49 6.81
CA GLN A 361 2.48 -25.65 6.81
C GLN A 361 3.23 -24.38 6.32
N LEU A 362 2.71 -23.18 6.60
CA LEU A 362 3.32 -21.94 6.14
C LEU A 362 4.79 -21.82 6.57
N ALA A 363 5.10 -22.08 7.84
CA ALA A 363 6.46 -22.00 8.37
C ALA A 363 7.41 -22.95 7.61
N ASP A 364 7.03 -24.23 7.46
CA ASP A 364 7.82 -25.22 6.73
C ASP A 364 8.03 -24.81 5.26
N ARG A 365 6.99 -24.31 4.58
CA ARG A 365 7.10 -23.85 3.19
C ARG A 365 8.04 -22.66 3.03
N LYS A 366 8.05 -21.73 4.00
CA LYS A 366 8.96 -20.58 3.98
C LYS A 366 10.40 -20.99 4.29
N GLY A 367 10.61 -21.84 5.29
CA GLY A 367 11.93 -22.24 5.76
C GLY A 367 12.60 -23.34 4.93
N LYS A 368 11.90 -24.44 4.66
CA LYS A 368 12.50 -25.66 4.06
C LYS A 368 12.40 -25.73 2.53
N HIS A 369 11.56 -24.89 1.92
CA HIS A 369 11.26 -24.94 0.49
C HIS A 369 11.52 -23.59 -0.18
N PRO A 370 12.79 -23.15 -0.33
CA PRO A 370 13.15 -21.87 -0.93
C PRO A 370 12.63 -21.68 -2.37
N GLU A 371 12.32 -22.76 -3.07
CA GLU A 371 11.75 -22.74 -4.43
C GLU A 371 10.30 -22.22 -4.51
N ILE A 372 9.59 -22.13 -3.37
CA ILE A 372 8.19 -21.71 -3.33
C ILE A 372 8.17 -20.19 -3.34
N HIS A 373 7.45 -19.61 -4.29
CA HIS A 373 7.27 -18.16 -4.34
C HIS A 373 5.88 -17.78 -3.88
N PHE A 374 5.82 -16.76 -3.03
CA PHE A 374 4.58 -16.22 -2.52
C PHE A 374 4.29 -14.88 -3.19
N TYR A 375 3.03 -14.68 -3.53
CA TYR A 375 2.56 -13.43 -4.12
C TYR A 375 1.27 -13.00 -3.44
N THR A 376 1.14 -11.73 -3.09
CA THR A 376 -0.19 -11.14 -2.88
C THR A 376 -0.85 -10.87 -4.22
N PHE A 377 -2.19 -10.82 -4.25
CA PHE A 377 -2.94 -10.36 -5.40
C PHE A 377 -4.30 -9.75 -5.02
N GLY A 378 -4.88 -9.00 -5.95
CA GLY A 378 -6.21 -8.42 -5.83
C GLY A 378 -6.20 -7.00 -5.28
N SER A 379 -7.36 -6.55 -4.78
CA SER A 379 -7.55 -5.23 -4.18
C SER A 379 -8.29 -5.33 -2.85
N ASP A 380 -7.99 -4.41 -1.93
CA ASP A 380 -8.67 -4.25 -0.65
C ASP A 380 -8.78 -2.75 -0.31
N PRO A 381 -9.98 -2.19 -0.13
CA PRO A 381 -10.16 -0.79 0.27
C PRO A 381 -9.48 -0.40 1.58
N ALA A 382 -9.22 -1.36 2.48
CA ALA A 382 -8.53 -1.12 3.74
C ALA A 382 -7.00 -1.08 3.60
N ILE A 383 -6.47 -1.42 2.43
CA ILE A 383 -5.03 -1.45 2.14
C ILE A 383 -4.72 -0.39 1.09
N THR A 384 -3.57 0.28 1.25
CA THR A 384 -3.09 1.28 0.30
C THR A 384 -2.92 0.70 -1.11
N MET A 385 -3.22 1.52 -2.13
CA MET A 385 -3.26 1.06 -3.53
C MET A 385 -1.92 0.60 -4.07
N ASP A 386 -0.83 1.16 -3.55
CA ASP A 386 0.52 0.73 -3.88
C ASP A 386 0.73 -0.73 -3.51
N ARG A 387 -0.13 -1.38 -2.70
CA ARG A 387 -0.05 -2.81 -2.39
C ARG A 387 -1.01 -3.68 -3.20
N TRP A 388 -1.85 -3.08 -4.05
CA TRP A 388 -2.78 -3.80 -4.92
C TRP A 388 -2.07 -4.48 -6.08
N GLY A 389 -2.77 -5.45 -6.70
CA GLY A 389 -2.26 -6.23 -7.80
C GLY A 389 -1.30 -7.34 -7.35
N VAL A 390 -0.64 -7.99 -8.30
CA VAL A 390 0.25 -9.12 -8.03
C VAL A 390 1.61 -8.64 -7.55
N LYS A 391 1.95 -8.90 -6.29
CA LYS A 391 3.23 -8.48 -5.70
C LYS A 391 3.93 -9.62 -4.98
N PRO A 392 5.26 -9.77 -5.14
CA PRO A 392 5.99 -10.78 -4.39
C PRO A 392 5.97 -10.45 -2.90
N ILE A 393 5.92 -11.49 -2.07
CA ILE A 393 6.11 -11.44 -0.62
C ILE A 393 7.01 -12.63 -0.22
N TYR A 394 7.59 -12.58 0.98
CA TYR A 394 8.46 -13.60 1.56
C TYR A 394 9.61 -13.99 0.62
N THR A 395 10.36 -12.99 0.15
CA THR A 395 11.30 -13.15 -0.96
C THR A 395 12.59 -13.81 -0.51
N ILE A 396 13.25 -13.25 0.51
CA ILE A 396 14.56 -13.70 0.98
C ILE A 396 14.73 -13.45 2.48
N GLY A 397 15.74 -14.09 3.07
CA GLY A 397 16.19 -13.74 4.42
C GLY A 397 15.25 -14.21 5.52
N GLY A 398 15.37 -13.58 6.68
CA GLY A 398 14.52 -13.87 7.82
C GLY A 398 14.52 -12.76 8.84
N ILE A 399 13.47 -12.74 9.64
CA ILE A 399 13.39 -11.86 10.80
C ILE A 399 13.18 -12.69 12.06
N MET A 400 13.91 -12.34 13.11
CA MET A 400 13.94 -13.06 14.37
C MET A 400 13.37 -12.24 15.52
N THR A 401 12.62 -12.90 16.39
CA THR A 401 12.19 -12.36 17.68
C THR A 401 12.26 -13.43 18.77
N PHE A 402 11.91 -13.09 20.01
CA PHE A 402 12.23 -13.89 21.19
C PHE A 402 11.01 -14.04 22.10
N THR A 403 10.92 -15.17 22.82
CA THR A 403 9.99 -15.28 23.95
C THR A 403 10.59 -14.60 25.18
N PRO A 404 9.75 -14.11 26.13
CA PRO A 404 10.27 -13.55 27.37
C PRO A 404 11.15 -14.55 28.14
N ARG A 405 10.83 -15.84 28.04
CA ARG A 405 11.54 -16.91 28.73
C ARG A 405 12.88 -17.23 28.07
N ALA A 406 12.98 -17.19 26.74
CA ALA A 406 14.25 -17.35 26.03
C ALA A 406 15.27 -16.30 26.49
N LEU A 407 14.83 -15.03 26.52
CA LEU A 407 15.66 -13.93 26.98
C LEU A 407 16.07 -14.09 28.44
N ALA A 408 15.18 -14.55 29.32
CA ALA A 408 15.45 -14.70 30.75
C ALA A 408 16.33 -15.92 31.11
N GLU A 409 16.16 -17.06 30.42
CA GLU A 409 16.89 -18.29 30.73
C GLU A 409 18.23 -18.39 29.99
N ASN A 410 18.31 -17.93 28.74
CA ASN A 410 19.50 -18.07 27.88
C ASN A 410 19.88 -16.73 27.22
N PRO A 411 20.23 -15.69 28.00
CA PRO A 411 20.51 -14.36 27.47
C PRO A 411 21.68 -14.34 26.48
N PHE A 412 22.75 -15.08 26.79
CA PHE A 412 24.00 -15.03 26.05
C PHE A 412 23.82 -15.63 24.65
N ASP A 413 23.07 -16.73 24.56
CA ASP A 413 22.75 -17.34 23.27
C ASP A 413 21.83 -16.44 22.44
N CYS A 414 20.82 -15.81 23.08
CA CYS A 414 19.96 -14.84 22.40
C CYS A 414 20.76 -13.62 21.90
N LEU A 415 21.66 -13.09 22.73
CA LEU A 415 22.53 -11.96 22.39
C LEU A 415 23.46 -12.32 21.24
N ASN A 416 24.07 -13.50 21.27
CA ASN A 416 24.93 -14.00 20.20
C ASN A 416 24.16 -14.15 18.88
N LEU A 417 22.90 -14.62 18.93
CA LEU A 417 22.05 -14.68 17.74
C LEU A 417 21.71 -13.29 17.20
N MET A 418 21.41 -12.31 18.05
CA MET A 418 21.18 -10.93 17.62
C MET A 418 22.42 -10.32 16.96
N MET A 419 23.60 -10.56 17.52
CA MET A 419 24.88 -10.13 16.93
C MET A 419 25.14 -10.78 15.57
N GLN A 420 24.82 -12.08 15.43
CA GLN A 420 24.89 -12.74 14.14
C GLN A 420 23.88 -12.15 13.14
N CYS A 421 22.64 -11.85 13.55
CA CYS A 421 21.68 -11.18 12.69
C CYS A 421 22.21 -9.81 12.23
N LYS A 422 22.79 -8.99 13.13
CA LYS A 422 23.43 -7.71 12.78
C LYS A 422 24.50 -7.85 11.69
N GLU A 423 25.31 -8.90 11.73
CA GLU A 423 26.35 -9.16 10.74
C GLU A 423 25.82 -9.74 9.41
N HIS A 424 24.55 -10.14 9.37
CA HIS A 424 23.97 -10.88 8.26
C HIS A 424 23.15 -9.97 7.33
N PRO A 425 23.46 -9.87 6.02
CA PRO A 425 22.88 -8.85 5.13
C PRO A 425 21.39 -9.03 4.79
N PHE A 426 20.82 -10.19 5.09
CA PHE A 426 19.41 -10.52 4.82
C PHE A 426 18.64 -10.93 6.07
N TRP A 427 19.21 -10.72 7.26
CA TRP A 427 18.53 -11.07 8.50
C TRP A 427 18.48 -9.90 9.45
N ASP A 428 17.33 -9.76 10.09
CA ASP A 428 17.10 -8.73 11.08
C ASP A 428 16.56 -9.35 12.36
N SER A 429 16.71 -8.62 13.47
CA SER A 429 16.12 -9.03 14.73
C SER A 429 15.39 -7.88 15.41
N TYR A 430 14.31 -8.24 16.09
CA TYR A 430 13.52 -7.30 16.87
C TYR A 430 13.01 -7.93 18.16
N ILE A 431 12.77 -7.08 19.15
CA ILE A 431 12.14 -7.46 20.42
C ILE A 431 10.89 -6.63 20.60
N LEU A 432 9.79 -7.25 21.06
CA LEU A 432 8.62 -6.48 21.48
C LEU A 432 8.90 -5.85 22.85
N SER A 433 8.56 -4.57 23.06
CA SER A 433 8.84 -3.88 24.32
C SER A 433 8.30 -4.63 25.55
N TRP A 434 7.09 -5.18 25.44
CA TRP A 434 6.50 -5.97 26.51
C TRP A 434 7.22 -7.30 26.75
N VAL A 435 7.83 -7.91 25.72
CA VAL A 435 8.62 -9.14 25.84
C VAL A 435 9.87 -8.86 26.67
N LEU A 436 10.58 -7.76 26.38
CA LEU A 436 11.76 -7.36 27.14
C LEU A 436 11.40 -7.03 28.60
N GLY A 437 10.30 -6.29 28.80
CA GLY A 437 9.79 -5.98 30.14
C GLY A 437 9.36 -7.22 30.93
N ALA A 438 8.75 -8.20 30.27
CA ALA A 438 8.36 -9.46 30.89
C ALA A 438 9.59 -10.33 31.24
N ALA A 439 10.60 -10.38 30.37
CA ALA A 439 11.86 -11.06 30.64
C ALA A 439 12.58 -10.46 31.85
N ALA A 440 12.66 -9.12 31.91
CA ALA A 440 13.27 -8.40 33.02
C ALA A 440 12.62 -8.70 34.38
N ARG A 441 11.30 -8.90 34.40
CA ARG A 441 10.56 -9.25 35.63
C ARG A 441 10.75 -10.71 36.06
N LYS A 442 11.01 -11.61 35.11
CA LYS A 442 11.26 -13.04 35.38
C LYS A 442 12.71 -13.30 35.82
N ALA A 443 13.63 -12.42 35.48
CA ALA A 443 15.01 -12.51 35.96
C ALA A 443 15.04 -12.40 37.50
N PRO A 444 15.74 -13.30 38.21
CA PRO A 444 15.77 -13.30 39.68
C PRO A 444 16.40 -12.01 40.22
N THR A 445 15.59 -11.18 40.90
CA THR A 445 15.84 -10.00 41.78
C THR A 445 16.97 -8.99 41.53
N LEU A 446 18.07 -9.28 40.83
CA LEU A 446 19.21 -8.40 40.58
C LEU A 446 19.85 -8.88 39.26
N SER A 447 19.71 -8.23 38.12
CA SER A 447 20.20 -6.88 37.86
C SER A 447 19.71 -6.44 36.47
N LEU A 448 19.33 -5.17 36.32
CA LEU A 448 19.19 -4.52 35.00
C LEU A 448 20.42 -4.76 34.10
N ALA A 449 21.59 -5.08 34.68
CA ALA A 449 22.79 -5.48 33.93
C ALA A 449 22.58 -6.67 32.99
N PHE A 450 21.60 -7.53 33.24
CA PHE A 450 21.28 -8.63 32.32
C PHE A 450 20.51 -8.14 31.09
N ILE A 451 19.63 -7.17 31.27
CA ILE A 451 18.80 -6.61 30.19
C ILE A 451 19.57 -5.54 29.41
N LYS A 452 20.53 -4.89 30.07
CA LYS A 452 21.35 -3.81 29.53
C LYS A 452 21.96 -4.12 28.15
N PRO A 453 22.57 -5.29 27.87
CA PRO A 453 23.08 -5.59 26.54
C PRO A 453 22.01 -5.55 25.45
N PHE A 454 20.78 -5.99 25.73
CA PHE A 454 19.68 -5.91 24.77
C PHE A 454 19.20 -4.48 24.54
N LEU A 455 19.19 -3.65 25.59
CA LEU A 455 18.87 -2.24 25.47
C LEU A 455 19.95 -1.48 24.70
N GLU A 456 21.22 -1.77 24.94
CA GLU A 456 22.35 -1.20 24.20
C GLU A 456 22.23 -1.49 22.70
N LEU A 457 21.99 -2.76 22.31
CA LEU A 457 21.73 -3.10 20.90
C LEU A 457 20.53 -2.35 20.32
N ALA A 458 19.46 -2.17 21.09
CA ALA A 458 18.27 -1.46 20.62
C ALA A 458 18.53 0.05 20.44
N LEU A 459 19.28 0.66 21.36
CA LEU A 459 19.63 2.08 21.34
C LEU A 459 20.66 2.41 20.25
N GLU A 460 21.56 1.47 19.95
CA GLU A 460 22.52 1.57 18.85
C GLU A 460 21.87 1.34 17.48
N GLY A 461 20.64 0.83 17.44
CA GLY A 461 19.89 0.53 16.22
C GLY A 461 20.27 -0.81 15.58
N ASP A 462 21.01 -1.65 16.30
CA ASP A 462 21.40 -2.99 15.84
C ASP A 462 20.24 -3.99 15.89
N ILE A 463 19.31 -3.78 16.82
CA ILE A 463 18.05 -4.50 16.88
C ILE A 463 16.91 -3.50 16.95
N THR A 464 15.76 -3.88 16.41
CA THR A 464 14.57 -3.02 16.50
C THR A 464 13.77 -3.34 17.77
N LEU A 465 13.45 -2.33 18.57
CA LEU A 465 12.50 -2.48 19.67
C LEU A 465 11.11 -2.05 19.17
N LEU A 466 10.14 -2.95 19.15
CA LEU A 466 8.80 -2.68 18.62
C LEU A 466 7.77 -2.54 19.73
N HIS A 467 6.97 -1.47 19.66
CA HIS A 467 5.79 -1.29 20.50
C HIS A 467 4.57 -1.79 19.76
N THR A 468 3.82 -2.71 20.36
CA THR A 468 2.55 -3.19 19.80
C THR A 468 1.41 -2.56 20.58
N ASP A 469 1.24 -1.25 20.41
CA ASP A 469 0.09 -0.56 20.95
C ASP A 469 -1.15 -1.06 20.20
N ARG A 470 -2.18 -1.42 20.97
CA ARG A 470 -3.30 -2.27 20.52
C ARG A 470 -3.88 -1.81 19.17
N GLU A 471 -3.79 -2.71 18.18
CA GLU A 471 -4.58 -2.85 16.95
C GLU A 471 -5.22 -1.56 16.40
N SER A 472 -4.47 -0.46 16.29
CA SER A 472 -4.95 0.70 15.55
C SER A 472 -4.68 0.41 14.07
N PRO A 473 -5.72 0.16 13.24
CA PRO A 473 -5.49 -0.06 11.82
C PRO A 473 -4.88 1.20 11.21
N GLY A 474 -3.72 1.05 10.58
CA GLY A 474 -3.04 2.14 9.86
C GLY A 474 -1.96 2.88 10.63
N VAL A 475 -1.46 2.35 11.75
CA VAL A 475 -0.20 2.82 12.37
C VAL A 475 0.95 2.57 11.39
N ASP A 476 1.73 3.60 11.09
CA ASP A 476 2.92 3.45 10.25
C ASP A 476 3.93 2.57 11.01
N PHE A 477 4.65 1.69 10.31
CA PHE A 477 5.71 0.90 10.94
C PHE A 477 6.77 1.81 11.58
N ALA A 478 6.98 3.01 11.02
CA ALA A 478 7.83 4.04 11.60
C ALA A 478 7.33 4.54 12.97
N ASP A 479 6.02 4.54 13.22
CA ASP A 479 5.43 4.95 14.50
C ASP A 479 5.63 3.88 15.59
N LEU A 480 5.95 2.63 15.20
CA LEU A 480 6.25 1.54 16.14
C LEU A 480 7.67 1.63 16.70
N LEU A 481 8.53 2.44 16.07
CA LEU A 481 9.90 2.67 16.51
C LEU A 481 9.89 3.64 17.70
N PRO A 482 10.62 3.34 18.79
CA PRO A 482 10.74 4.26 19.90
C PRO A 482 11.35 5.58 19.42
N SER A 483 10.75 6.69 19.86
CA SER A 483 11.43 7.98 19.76
C SER A 483 12.73 7.94 20.57
N MET A 484 13.75 8.67 20.12
CA MET A 484 15.06 8.74 20.79
C MET A 484 14.89 9.07 22.29
N LYS A 485 15.09 8.07 23.13
CA LYS A 485 14.85 8.10 24.58
C LYS A 485 16.11 7.63 25.31
N ASP A 486 16.27 8.08 26.55
CA ASP A 486 17.26 7.55 27.49
C ASP A 486 17.00 6.05 27.74
N GLU A 487 18.08 5.29 28.00
CA GLU A 487 18.07 3.88 28.37
C GLU A 487 17.05 3.57 29.48
N ASN A 488 17.04 4.39 30.54
CA ASN A 488 16.09 4.19 31.65
C ASN A 488 14.64 4.38 31.21
N GLN A 489 14.38 5.35 30.33
CA GLN A 489 13.04 5.62 29.82
C GLN A 489 12.54 4.49 28.92
N VAL A 490 13.41 3.96 28.04
CA VAL A 490 13.08 2.80 27.20
C VAL A 490 12.77 1.58 28.06
N MET A 491 13.56 1.35 29.11
CA MET A 491 13.33 0.25 30.04
C MET A 491 12.04 0.42 30.84
N GLU A 492 11.76 1.63 31.33
CA GLU A 492 10.51 1.94 32.03
C GLU A 492 9.29 1.69 31.13
N ASP A 493 9.37 2.09 29.86
CA ASP A 493 8.31 1.87 28.88
C ASP A 493 8.11 0.36 28.62
N CYS A 494 9.20 -0.42 28.48
CA CYS A 494 9.11 -1.89 28.36
C CYS A 494 8.42 -2.52 29.58
N LEU A 495 8.80 -2.11 30.79
CA LEU A 495 8.19 -2.58 32.04
C LEU A 495 6.72 -2.17 32.16
N ARG A 496 6.37 -0.98 31.66
CA ARG A 496 5.00 -0.46 31.62
C ARG A 496 4.14 -1.28 30.66
N SER A 497 4.59 -1.48 29.42
CA SER A 497 3.89 -2.30 28.43
C SER A 497 3.65 -3.73 28.94
N ALA A 498 4.64 -4.33 29.62
CA ALA A 498 4.45 -5.65 30.24
C ALA A 498 3.40 -5.64 31.37
N SER A 499 3.31 -4.56 32.16
CA SER A 499 2.32 -4.43 33.24
C SER A 499 0.90 -4.25 32.71
N GLU A 500 0.75 -3.51 31.60
CA GLU A 500 -0.55 -3.24 30.99
C GLU A 500 -1.17 -4.48 30.37
N LEU A 501 -0.33 -5.41 29.89
CA LEU A 501 -0.77 -6.69 29.35
C LEU A 501 -1.00 -7.74 30.44
N PHE A 502 -0.22 -7.69 31.52
CA PHE A 502 -0.26 -8.72 32.57
C PHE A 502 -0.49 -8.09 33.95
N THR A 503 -1.71 -8.27 34.48
CA THR A 503 -2.13 -7.72 35.78
C THR A 503 -1.26 -8.17 36.94
N ASP A 504 -0.75 -9.41 36.89
CA ASP A 504 0.23 -9.93 37.84
C ASP A 504 1.38 -10.63 37.09
N PRO A 505 2.45 -9.90 36.75
CA PRO A 505 3.57 -10.43 35.96
C PRO A 505 4.33 -11.54 36.67
N SER A 506 4.25 -11.62 38.00
CA SER A 506 4.85 -12.71 38.78
C SER A 506 4.13 -14.03 38.59
N LYS A 507 2.85 -13.98 38.18
CA LYS A 507 2.01 -15.14 37.85
C LYS A 507 1.81 -15.33 36.35
N LEU A 508 2.60 -14.64 35.52
CA LEU A 508 2.52 -14.76 34.07
C LEU A 508 2.75 -16.21 33.63
N GLN A 509 1.65 -16.90 33.33
CA GLN A 509 1.68 -18.25 32.79
C GLN A 509 2.37 -18.23 31.44
N ALA A 510 3.16 -19.25 31.14
CA ALA A 510 3.85 -19.36 29.85
C ALA A 510 2.86 -19.31 28.67
N SER A 511 1.70 -19.95 28.83
CA SER A 511 0.61 -19.95 27.84
C SER A 511 0.07 -18.56 27.52
N ASP A 512 -0.02 -17.66 28.51
CA ASP A 512 -0.57 -16.32 28.31
C ASP A 512 0.39 -15.45 27.50
N ALA A 513 1.68 -15.51 27.84
CA ALA A 513 2.73 -14.84 27.09
C ALA A 513 2.84 -15.36 25.65
N GLU A 514 2.71 -16.68 25.46
CA GLU A 514 2.72 -17.29 24.12
C GLU A 514 1.53 -16.87 23.26
N ASN A 515 0.33 -16.85 23.84
CA ASN A 515 -0.88 -16.44 23.13
C ASN A 515 -0.81 -14.97 22.75
N GLU A 516 -0.31 -14.13 23.66
CA GLU A 516 -0.11 -12.72 23.39
C GLU A 516 0.93 -12.50 22.29
N LEU A 517 2.08 -13.18 22.36
CA LEU A 517 3.09 -13.13 21.31
C LEU A 517 2.52 -13.57 19.96
N SER A 518 1.81 -14.71 19.92
CA SER A 518 1.21 -15.21 18.67
C SER A 518 0.21 -14.20 18.07
N ARG A 519 -0.55 -13.50 18.92
CA ARG A 519 -1.47 -12.43 18.52
C ARG A 519 -0.72 -11.23 17.95
N SER A 520 0.28 -10.71 18.65
CA SER A 520 1.13 -9.61 18.18
C SER A 520 1.82 -9.94 16.86
N LEU A 521 2.38 -11.15 16.74
CA LEU A 521 3.06 -11.61 15.53
C LEU A 521 2.12 -11.76 14.35
N THR A 522 0.89 -12.22 14.56
CA THR A 522 -0.11 -12.30 13.48
C THR A 522 -0.39 -10.93 12.87
N TRP A 523 -0.43 -9.88 13.70
CA TRP A 523 -0.61 -8.51 13.23
C TRP A 523 0.67 -7.93 12.58
N LEU A 524 1.84 -8.23 13.14
CA LEU A 524 3.12 -7.78 12.58
C LEU A 524 3.42 -8.43 11.22
N HIS A 525 3.11 -9.71 11.05
CA HIS A 525 3.39 -10.49 9.84
C HIS A 525 2.72 -9.92 8.58
N VAL A 526 1.68 -9.09 8.72
CA VAL A 526 0.98 -8.47 7.58
C VAL A 526 1.45 -7.05 7.26
N GLN A 527 2.36 -6.50 8.08
CA GLN A 527 2.92 -5.17 7.89
C GLN A 527 3.81 -5.16 6.64
N PRO A 528 3.73 -4.10 5.80
CA PRO A 528 4.48 -4.03 4.55
C PRO A 528 5.97 -4.31 4.71
N ALA A 529 6.61 -3.69 5.68
CA ALA A 529 8.05 -3.82 5.95
C ALA A 529 8.45 -5.27 6.30
N LEU A 530 7.55 -6.03 6.91
CA LEU A 530 7.85 -7.40 7.33
C LEU A 530 7.58 -8.44 6.23
N LEU A 531 6.72 -8.14 5.26
CA LEU A 531 6.42 -9.07 4.16
C LEU A 531 7.59 -9.33 3.22
N GLU A 532 8.68 -8.58 3.32
CA GLU A 532 9.88 -8.82 2.51
C GLU A 532 10.66 -10.04 3.02
N TYR A 533 10.67 -10.27 4.33
CA TYR A 533 11.39 -11.39 4.95
C TYR A 533 10.74 -12.72 4.65
N ARG A 534 11.53 -13.70 4.23
CA ARG A 534 11.03 -15.04 3.96
C ARG A 534 10.71 -15.80 5.25
N ARG A 535 11.65 -15.86 6.18
CA ARG A 535 11.48 -16.60 7.45
C ARG A 535 11.06 -15.67 8.58
N PHE A 536 10.23 -16.19 9.47
CA PHE A 536 9.81 -15.49 10.68
C PHE A 536 10.03 -16.43 11.85
N VAL A 537 11.06 -16.14 12.62
CA VAL A 537 11.61 -17.06 13.62
C VAL A 537 11.33 -16.52 15.01
N VAL A 538 10.78 -17.36 15.86
CA VAL A 538 10.57 -17.08 17.28
C VAL A 538 11.50 -17.99 18.09
N ILE A 539 12.50 -17.37 18.70
CA ILE A 539 13.44 -18.04 19.58
C ILE A 539 12.77 -18.23 20.94
N ARG A 540 12.54 -19.50 21.29
CA ARG A 540 11.94 -19.92 22.57
C ARG A 540 12.99 -20.54 23.48
N ALA A 541 12.71 -20.61 24.78
CA ALA A 541 13.59 -21.33 25.69
C ALA A 541 13.50 -22.85 25.44
N GLU A 542 14.57 -23.59 25.77
CA GLU A 542 14.60 -25.05 25.66
C GLU A 542 13.49 -25.71 26.49
N ALA A 543 13.14 -25.10 27.63
CA ALA A 543 12.07 -25.56 28.50
C ALA A 543 10.64 -25.36 27.93
N GLU A 544 10.48 -24.61 26.84
CA GLU A 544 9.19 -24.35 26.18
C GLU A 544 8.87 -25.42 25.12
N SER A 545 9.25 -26.68 25.37
CA SER A 545 9.14 -27.79 24.41
C SER A 545 7.72 -28.11 23.95
N HIS A 546 6.70 -27.64 24.69
CA HIS A 546 5.28 -27.82 24.37
C HIS A 546 4.81 -26.98 23.16
N ILE A 547 5.54 -25.93 22.78
CA ILE A 547 5.24 -25.14 21.59
C ILE A 547 5.67 -25.91 20.34
N SER A 548 4.74 -26.07 19.38
CA SER A 548 5.05 -26.73 18.11
C SER A 548 5.89 -25.83 17.19
N ALA A 549 6.81 -26.42 16.42
CA ALA A 549 7.75 -25.69 15.58
C ALA A 549 7.11 -24.83 14.49
N GLY A 550 5.85 -25.08 14.12
CA GLY A 550 5.11 -24.37 13.08
C GLY A 550 3.86 -23.63 13.58
N LYS A 551 3.76 -23.37 14.90
CA LYS A 551 2.58 -22.72 15.50
C LYS A 551 2.28 -21.38 14.81
N ASP A 552 1.03 -21.21 14.39
CA ASP A 552 0.48 -20.01 13.72
C ASP A 552 1.25 -19.55 12.47
N GLY A 553 1.98 -20.48 11.82
CA GLY A 553 2.74 -20.19 10.61
C GLY A 553 4.09 -19.50 10.86
N PHE A 554 4.53 -19.45 12.12
CA PHE A 554 5.86 -19.00 12.54
C PHE A 554 6.79 -20.20 12.81
N GLU A 555 8.09 -19.98 12.68
CA GLU A 555 9.12 -20.97 12.97
C GLU A 555 9.57 -20.85 14.43
N TRP A 556 9.13 -21.77 15.29
CA TRP A 556 9.47 -21.79 16.72
C TRP A 556 10.62 -22.76 16.99
N CYS A 557 11.77 -22.25 17.40
CA CYS A 557 12.96 -23.04 17.68
C CYS A 557 13.73 -22.49 18.89
N SER A 558 14.56 -23.31 19.51
CA SER A 558 15.48 -22.84 20.54
C SER A 558 16.76 -22.28 19.93
N PRO A 559 17.58 -21.53 20.68
CA PRO A 559 18.84 -21.02 20.15
C PRO A 559 19.76 -22.10 19.58
N SER A 560 19.78 -23.29 20.20
CA SER A 560 20.61 -24.41 19.77
C SER A 560 20.10 -25.12 18.51
N GLN A 561 18.82 -24.96 18.18
CA GLN A 561 18.18 -25.57 17.01
C GLN A 561 18.15 -24.63 15.80
N PHE A 562 18.40 -23.34 16.02
CA PHE A 562 18.28 -22.35 14.96
C PHE A 562 19.45 -22.43 13.98
N GLU A 563 19.13 -22.39 12.69
CA GLU A 563 20.10 -22.29 11.60
C GLU A 563 19.63 -21.26 10.57
N PHE A 564 20.55 -20.45 10.04
CA PHE A 564 20.28 -19.46 8.97
C PHE A 564 19.92 -20.13 7.63
N GLY A 565 20.51 -21.29 7.34
CA GLY A 565 20.18 -22.11 6.16
C GLY A 565 20.79 -21.65 4.83
N ASP A 566 21.66 -20.63 4.83
CA ASP A 566 22.30 -20.05 3.63
C ASP A 566 23.85 -20.18 3.62
N CYS A 567 24.41 -20.86 4.62
CA CYS A 567 25.85 -21.11 4.78
C CYS A 567 26.69 -19.82 4.89
N TYR A 568 26.11 -18.67 5.28
CA TYR A 568 26.84 -17.40 5.39
C TYR A 568 28.01 -17.49 6.38
N PHE A 569 27.74 -17.95 7.60
CA PHE A 569 28.75 -18.04 8.66
C PHE A 569 29.75 -19.20 8.52
N ASP A 570 29.41 -20.24 7.76
CA ASP A 570 30.33 -21.36 7.50
C ASP A 570 31.53 -20.91 6.66
N LYS A 571 31.32 -19.96 5.75
CA LYS A 571 32.37 -19.41 4.88
C LYS A 571 33.35 -18.54 5.66
N MET A 572 32.89 -17.80 6.66
CA MET A 572 33.77 -16.94 7.48
C MET A 572 34.71 -17.73 8.39
N LYS A 573 34.35 -18.95 8.79
CA LYS A 573 35.22 -19.81 9.61
C LYS A 573 36.40 -20.42 8.82
N LEU A 574 36.34 -20.36 7.49
CA LEU A 574 37.36 -20.94 6.60
C LEU A 574 38.34 -19.89 6.04
N SER A 575 38.07 -18.60 6.27
CA SER A 575 38.94 -17.46 5.93
C SER A 575 39.70 -16.98 7.16
#